data_AF-A0A6G3ZNY2-F1
#
_entry.id   AF-A0A6G3ZNY2-F1
#
_cell.length_a   1.000
_cell.length_b   1.000
_cell.length_c   1.000
_cell.angle_alpha   90.00
_cell.angle_beta   90.00
_cell.angle_gamma   90.00
#
_symmetry.space_group_name_H-M   'P 1'
#
loop_
_entity.id
_entity.type
_entity.pdbx_description
1 polymer ?
#
loop_
_entity_poly.entity_id
_entity_poly.type
_entity_poly.pdbx_seq_one_letter_code
_entity_poly.pdbx_strand_id
1 'polypeptide(L)'
;MKAITVSGERIECDQLDEGREGLLLYHGERVVGYVPYERLECVTETRSPVASSSIRSIGYDDEDETLEIEFQSGGVYRYDDVSRETYESFLGARSHGTYFHENVRGQYDYHRIR
;
A
#
# COMPACT_ATOMS: atom_id res chain seq x y z
N MET A 1 -3.77 -3.05 -1.78
CA MET A 1 -3.56 -4.51 -1.64
C MET A 1 -3.03 -5.06 -2.95
N LYS A 2 -2.35 -6.20 -2.94
CA LYS A 2 -1.79 -6.82 -4.16
C LYS A 2 -2.14 -8.30 -4.19
N ALA A 3 -2.64 -8.78 -5.32
CA ALA A 3 -2.69 -10.20 -5.60
C ALA A 3 -1.37 -10.61 -6.24
N ILE A 4 -0.73 -11.64 -5.69
CA ILE A 4 0.54 -12.18 -6.16
C ILE A 4 0.27 -13.56 -6.74
N THR A 5 0.69 -13.77 -7.98
CA THR A 5 0.59 -15.06 -8.66
C THR A 5 1.80 -15.93 -8.36
N VAL A 6 1.67 -17.25 -8.56
CA VAL A 6 2.78 -18.21 -8.47
C VAL A 6 3.92 -17.94 -9.47
N SER A 7 3.66 -17.13 -10.51
CA SER A 7 4.67 -16.64 -11.45
C SER A 7 5.40 -15.37 -11.00
N GLY A 8 5.05 -14.83 -9.83
CA GLY A 8 5.57 -13.57 -9.31
C GLY A 8 4.89 -12.31 -9.88
N GLU A 9 3.94 -12.46 -10.80
CA GLU A 9 3.14 -11.32 -11.30
C GLU A 9 2.30 -10.75 -10.16
N ARG A 10 2.29 -9.42 -10.04
CA ARG A 10 1.57 -8.68 -9.00
C ARG A 10 0.55 -7.76 -9.63
N ILE A 11 -0.66 -7.82 -9.10
CA ILE A 11 -1.76 -6.98 -9.57
C ILE A 11 -2.25 -6.16 -8.39
N GLU A 12 -2.02 -4.85 -8.46
CA GLU A 12 -2.50 -3.90 -7.45
C GLU A 12 -4.01 -3.74 -7.56
N CYS A 13 -4.67 -3.72 -6.41
CA CYS A 13 -6.10 -3.52 -6.28
C CYS A 13 -6.43 -2.82 -4.95
N ASP A 14 -7.61 -2.20 -4.87
CA ASP A 14 -8.18 -1.70 -3.61
C ASP A 14 -9.36 -2.55 -3.11
N GLN A 15 -9.95 -3.37 -3.99
CA GLN A 15 -11.00 -4.32 -3.67
C GLN A 15 -10.80 -5.64 -4.44
N LEU A 16 -11.27 -6.74 -3.84
CA LEU A 16 -11.38 -8.05 -4.47
C LEU A 16 -12.83 -8.53 -4.41
N ASP A 17 -13.26 -9.26 -5.42
CA ASP A 17 -14.43 -10.14 -5.31
C ASP A 17 -14.01 -11.60 -5.51
N GLU A 18 -14.41 -12.46 -4.58
CA GLU A 18 -14.20 -13.91 -4.69
C GLU A 18 -15.19 -14.51 -5.69
N GLY A 19 -14.66 -15.06 -6.78
CA GLY A 19 -15.39 -15.85 -7.75
C GLY A 19 -15.32 -17.35 -7.44
N ARG A 20 -15.99 -18.14 -8.29
CA ARG A 20 -16.02 -19.61 -8.16
C ARG A 20 -14.65 -20.26 -8.38
N GLU A 21 -13.80 -19.67 -9.22
CA GLU A 21 -12.53 -20.26 -9.68
C GLU A 21 -11.32 -19.30 -9.55
N GLY A 22 -11.53 -18.13 -8.95
CA GLY A 22 -10.47 -17.14 -8.77
C GLY A 22 -10.98 -15.82 -8.21
N LEU A 23 -10.08 -14.84 -8.14
CA LEU A 23 -10.34 -13.50 -7.63
C LEU A 23 -10.48 -12.51 -8.79
N LEU A 24 -11.54 -11.69 -8.76
CA LEU A 24 -11.63 -10.47 -9.54
C LEU A 24 -11.02 -9.32 -8.73
N LEU A 25 -10.13 -8.57 -9.35
CA LEU A 25 -9.37 -7.50 -8.73
C LEU A 25 -9.87 -6.17 -9.26
N TYR A 26 -10.12 -5.21 -8.37
CA TYR A 26 -10.68 -3.91 -8.70
C TYR A 26 -9.80 -2.75 -8.24
N HIS A 27 -9.84 -1.68 -9.02
CA HIS A 27 -9.38 -0.35 -8.61
C HIS A 27 -10.54 0.64 -8.79
N GLY A 28 -11.15 1.04 -7.68
CA GLY A 28 -12.46 1.69 -7.70
C GLY A 28 -13.52 0.80 -8.34
N GLU A 29 -14.26 1.31 -9.32
CA GLU A 29 -15.31 0.55 -10.03
C GLU A 29 -14.77 -0.25 -11.23
N ARG A 30 -13.46 -0.18 -11.49
CA ARG A 30 -12.84 -0.79 -12.67
C ARG A 30 -12.18 -2.11 -12.30
N VAL A 31 -12.47 -3.17 -13.08
CA VAL A 31 -11.71 -4.42 -13.03
C VAL A 31 -10.30 -4.18 -13.57
N VAL A 32 -9.29 -4.47 -12.75
CA VAL A 32 -7.87 -4.35 -13.10
C VAL A 32 -7.21 -5.70 -13.33
N GLY A 33 -7.81 -6.80 -12.88
CA GLY A 33 -7.29 -8.14 -13.15
C GLY A 33 -8.21 -9.28 -12.71
N TYR A 34 -7.83 -10.48 -13.11
CA TYR A 34 -8.42 -11.73 -12.64
C TYR A 34 -7.30 -12.73 -12.36
N VAL A 35 -7.31 -13.35 -11.18
CA VAL A 35 -6.31 -14.35 -10.79
C VAL A 35 -7.02 -15.66 -10.44
N PRO A 36 -6.89 -16.72 -11.27
CA PRO A 36 -7.37 -18.05 -10.93
C PRO A 36 -6.74 -18.55 -9.63
N TYR A 37 -7.49 -19.28 -8.78
CA TYR A 37 -6.95 -19.78 -7.51
C TYR A 37 -5.75 -20.72 -7.70
N GLU A 38 -5.73 -21.50 -8.78
CA GLU A 38 -4.60 -22.39 -9.11
C GLU A 38 -3.30 -21.62 -9.42
N ARG A 39 -3.40 -20.32 -9.73
CA ARG A 39 -2.27 -19.42 -10.01
C ARG A 39 -2.06 -18.39 -8.90
N LEU A 40 -2.92 -18.35 -7.89
CA LEU A 40 -2.81 -17.40 -6.79
C LEU A 40 -1.81 -17.94 -5.77
N GLU A 41 -0.76 -17.17 -5.52
CA GLU A 41 0.18 -17.48 -4.44
C GLU A 41 -0.33 -16.89 -3.13
N CYS A 42 -0.60 -15.59 -3.10
CA CYS A 42 -1.18 -14.92 -1.95
C CYS A 42 -1.85 -13.60 -2.34
N VAL A 43 -2.60 -13.04 -1.40
CA VAL A 43 -2.99 -11.63 -1.42
C VAL A 43 -2.35 -10.96 -0.20
N THR A 44 -1.72 -9.82 -0.41
CA THR A 44 -1.12 -9.02 0.66
C THR A 44 -1.80 -7.66 0.79
N GLU A 45 -2.09 -7.26 2.03
CA GLU A 45 -2.48 -5.88 2.32
C GLU A 45 -1.26 -4.98 2.20
N THR A 46 -1.37 -3.89 1.43
CA THR A 46 -0.20 -3.02 1.19
C THR A 46 0.11 -2.11 2.36
N ARG A 47 -0.84 -1.87 3.28
CA ARG A 47 -0.70 -0.93 4.39
C ARG A 47 -1.24 -1.52 5.69
N SER A 48 -0.54 -1.28 6.79
CA SER A 48 -0.96 -1.63 8.14
C SER A 48 -1.58 -0.41 8.83
N PRO A 49 -2.72 -0.57 9.53
CA PRO A 49 -3.34 0.52 10.27
C PRO A 49 -2.45 0.97 11.44
N VAL A 50 -2.39 2.28 11.68
CA VAL A 50 -1.60 2.85 12.77
C VAL A 50 -2.46 3.70 13.71
N ALA A 51 -2.10 3.71 14.99
CA ALA A 51 -2.72 4.61 15.96
C ALA A 51 -2.17 6.04 15.76
N SER A 52 -2.85 6.84 14.95
CA SER A 52 -2.51 8.25 14.71
C SER A 52 -3.76 9.08 14.45
N SER A 53 -3.73 10.35 14.85
CA SER A 53 -4.78 11.33 14.60
C SER A 53 -4.85 11.82 13.15
N SER A 54 -3.74 11.74 12.41
CA SER A 54 -3.64 12.24 11.03
C SER A 54 -3.47 11.12 10.01
N ILE A 55 -2.81 10.03 10.40
CA ILE A 55 -2.51 8.89 9.52
C ILE A 55 -3.40 7.72 9.90
N ARG A 56 -3.98 7.07 8.90
CA ARG A 56 -4.87 5.92 9.04
C ARG A 56 -4.11 4.61 8.88
N SER A 57 -3.28 4.50 7.84
CA SER A 57 -2.48 3.32 7.57
C SER A 57 -1.17 3.70 6.87
N ILE A 58 -0.13 2.89 7.07
CA ILE A 58 1.20 3.05 6.48
C ILE A 58 1.60 1.72 5.85
N GLY A 59 2.13 1.76 4.64
CA GLY A 59 2.58 0.61 3.88
C GLY A 59 3.93 0.86 3.25
N TYR A 60 4.65 -0.21 2.96
CA TYR A 60 5.95 -0.12 2.32
C TYR A 60 6.14 -1.29 1.37
N ASP A 61 6.59 -0.97 0.16
CA ASP A 61 7.03 -1.94 -0.83
C ASP A 61 8.56 -1.89 -0.90
N ASP A 62 9.21 -3.00 -0.58
CA ASP A 62 10.67 -3.08 -0.54
C ASP A 62 11.31 -3.21 -1.92
N GLU A 63 10.56 -3.71 -2.91
CA GLU A 63 11.07 -3.85 -4.28
C GLU A 63 10.96 -2.55 -5.06
N ASP A 64 9.89 -1.80 -4.82
CA ASP A 64 9.70 -0.48 -5.42
C ASP A 64 10.29 0.65 -4.54
N GLU A 65 10.88 0.33 -3.38
CA GLU A 65 11.36 1.30 -2.37
C GLU A 65 10.34 2.43 -2.11
N THR A 66 9.09 2.02 -1.94
CA THR A 66 7.95 2.93 -2.02
C THR A 66 7.17 2.92 -0.72
N LEU A 67 6.92 4.11 -0.16
CA LEU A 67 6.11 4.31 1.04
C LEU A 67 4.69 4.76 0.67
N GLU A 68 3.69 4.00 1.08
CA GLU A 68 2.28 4.37 0.93
C GLU A 68 1.70 4.87 2.26
N ILE A 69 1.02 6.02 2.23
CA ILE A 69 0.38 6.61 3.40
C ILE A 69 -1.09 6.89 3.09
N GLU A 70 -1.98 6.35 3.91
CA GLU A 70 -3.38 6.75 3.96
C GLU A 70 -3.58 7.76 5.09
N PHE A 71 -4.11 8.94 4.77
CA PHE A 71 -4.49 9.91 5.78
C PHE A 71 -5.92 9.66 6.27
N GLN A 72 -6.22 10.09 7.49
CA GLN A 72 -7.58 10.03 8.05
C GLN A 72 -8.60 10.83 7.22
N SER A 73 -8.15 11.79 6.41
CA SER A 73 -8.97 12.52 5.43
C SER A 73 -9.37 11.68 4.21
N GLY A 74 -8.84 10.47 4.06
CA GLY A 74 -9.12 9.54 2.96
C GLY A 74 -8.14 9.65 1.78
N GLY A 75 -7.26 10.64 1.76
CA GLY A 75 -6.24 10.78 0.72
C GLY A 75 -5.17 9.71 0.85
N VAL A 76 -4.80 9.09 -0.27
CA VAL A 76 -3.72 8.10 -0.32
C VAL A 76 -2.58 8.62 -1.18
N TYR A 77 -1.38 8.61 -0.62
CA TYR A 77 -0.18 9.11 -1.24
C TYR A 77 0.88 8.04 -1.28
N ARG A 78 1.59 7.99 -2.39
CA ARG A 78 2.74 7.14 -2.62
C ARG A 78 3.98 8.03 -2.71
N TYR A 79 4.99 7.72 -1.92
CA TYR A 79 6.29 8.40 -1.88
C TYR A 79 7.33 7.45 -2.43
N ASP A 80 8.08 7.91 -3.42
CA ASP A 80 9.06 7.12 -4.16
C ASP A 80 10.46 7.27 -3.52
N ASP A 81 11.35 6.31 -3.76
CA ASP A 81 12.74 6.30 -3.27
C ASP A 81 12.89 6.44 -1.74
N VAL A 82 11.94 5.90 -0.98
CA VAL A 82 11.97 5.89 0.48
C VAL A 82 12.71 4.65 0.94
N SER A 83 13.79 4.80 1.72
CA SER A 83 14.52 3.64 2.23
C SER A 83 13.72 2.82 3.24
N ARG A 84 14.03 1.51 3.34
CA ARG A 84 13.46 0.62 4.37
C ARG A 84 13.72 1.15 5.79
N GLU A 85 14.88 1.73 6.04
CA GLU A 85 15.22 2.31 7.36
C GLU A 85 14.29 3.46 7.73
N THR A 86 13.96 4.32 6.76
CA THR A 86 12.99 5.42 6.94
C THR A 86 11.62 4.87 7.30
N TYR A 87 11.18 3.80 6.64
CA TYR A 87 9.91 3.13 6.95
C TYR A 87 9.88 2.49 8.33
N GLU A 88 10.93 1.74 8.71
CA GLU A 88 11.03 1.11 10.03
C GLU A 88 11.03 2.15 11.15
N SER A 89 11.77 3.25 10.95
CA SER A 89 11.78 4.38 11.86
C SER A 89 10.42 5.07 11.94
N PHE A 90 9.69 5.15 10.82
CA PHE A 90 8.34 5.70 10.78
C PHE A 90 7.34 4.86 11.59
N LEU A 91 7.37 3.54 11.42
CA LEU A 91 6.53 2.62 12.19
C LEU A 91 6.85 2.62 13.70
N GLY A 92 8.13 2.81 14.06
CA GLY A 92 8.56 2.91 15.45
C GLY A 92 8.32 4.29 16.10
N ALA A 93 7.87 5.29 15.33
CA ALA A 93 7.75 6.64 15.81
C ALA A 93 6.64 6.80 16.86
N ARG A 94 6.95 7.53 17.95
CA ARG A 94 5.95 7.84 19.00
C ARG A 94 4.77 8.67 18.48
N SER A 95 5.01 9.45 17.43
CA SER A 95 4.00 10.27 16.74
C SER A 95 4.22 10.18 15.24
N HIS A 96 3.45 9.32 14.57
CA HIS A 96 3.50 9.16 13.12
C HIS A 96 3.32 10.51 12.39
N GLY A 97 2.38 11.36 12.85
CA GLY A 97 2.15 12.66 12.20
C GLY A 97 3.35 13.60 12.27
N THR A 98 4.04 13.63 13.43
CA THR A 98 5.26 14.42 13.61
C THR A 98 6.39 13.88 12.74
N TYR A 99 6.62 12.57 12.78
CA TYR A 99 7.66 11.93 11.96
C TYR A 99 7.44 12.20 10.48
N PHE A 100 6.21 12.06 9.99
CA PHE A 100 5.85 12.36 8.61
C PHE A 100 6.22 13.80 8.23
N HIS A 101 5.87 14.79 9.06
CA HIS A 101 6.18 16.19 8.77
C HIS A 101 7.69 16.49 8.76
N GLU A 102 8.46 15.83 9.63
CA GLU A 102 9.88 16.10 9.78
C GLU A 102 10.76 15.34 8.76
N ASN A 103 10.40 14.09 8.44
CA ASN A 103 11.28 13.17 7.74
C ASN A 103 10.78 12.73 6.37
N VAL A 104 9.49 12.91 6.05
CA VAL A 104 8.90 12.42 4.79
C VAL A 104 8.40 13.58 3.93
N ARG A 105 7.63 14.49 4.54
CA ARG A 105 6.95 15.57 3.83
C ARG A 105 7.97 16.53 3.19
N GLY A 106 7.95 16.57 1.86
CA GLY A 106 8.84 17.43 1.07
C GLY A 106 10.29 16.93 0.98
N GLN A 107 10.58 15.73 1.49
CA GLN A 107 11.88 15.06 1.34
C GLN A 107 11.91 14.07 0.17
N TYR A 108 10.73 13.56 -0.22
CA TYR A 108 10.57 12.58 -1.29
C TYR A 108 9.59 13.09 -2.35
N ASP A 109 9.82 12.69 -3.59
CA ASP A 109 8.83 12.82 -4.64
C ASP A 109 7.61 11.95 -4.31
N TYR A 110 6.43 12.44 -4.65
CA TYR A 110 5.20 11.75 -4.30
C TYR A 110 4.08 12.06 -5.26
N HIS A 111 3.15 11.12 -5.35
CA HIS A 111 1.93 11.26 -6.12
C HIS A 111 0.72 10.74 -5.35
N ARG A 112 -0.43 11.36 -5.60
CA ARG A 112 -1.70 10.94 -5.01
C ARG A 112 -2.30 9.82 -5.85
N ILE A 113 -2.62 8.70 -5.22
CA ILE A 113 -3.23 7.54 -5.88
C ILE A 113 -4.74 7.44 -5.65
N ARG A 114 -5.27 8.07 -4.59
CA ARG A 114 -6.72 8.14 -4.30
C ARG A 114 -7.10 9.38 -3.51
#